data_AF-A0A1X7US58-F1
#
_entry.id   AF-A0A1X7US58-F1
#
_cell.length_a   1.000
_cell.length_b   1.000
_cell.length_c   1.000
_cell.angle_alpha   90.00
_cell.angle_beta   90.00
_cell.angle_gamma   90.00
#
_symmetry.space_group_name_H-M   'P 1'
#
loop_
_entity.id
_entity.type
_entity.pdbx_description
1 polymer ?
#
loop_
_entity_poly.entity_id
_entity_poly.type
_entity_poly.pdbx_seq_one_letter_code
_entity_poly.pdbx_strand_id
1 'polypeptide(L)'
;MEEEEAAAVMDNAVATVAVASVQSTLMPGSGPSKRTRKSYTTEEKLKVVTFYDENSENMYQICKRFQLNNRAVKHWVTNEKAIKESKKRRKCIMFERQAEHPGMEQKLYKEYKELRKKGLKVKRWWLMHRAKAILENLKPDGSTYADTGDKTIWICGGAAGLDK
;
A
#
# COMPACT_ATOMS: atom_id res chain seq x y z
N MET A 1 -39.41 -50.32 -50.16
CA MET A 1 -39.12 -50.87 -51.49
C MET A 1 -38.82 -49.66 -52.35
N GLU A 2 -37.57 -49.21 -52.27
CA GLU A 2 -36.47 -49.55 -53.21
C GLU A 2 -36.50 -48.52 -54.35
N GLU A 3 -35.69 -47.47 -54.24
CA GLU A 3 -34.31 -47.37 -54.76
C GLU A 3 -34.30 -47.28 -56.29
N GLU A 4 -33.87 -46.14 -56.82
CA GLU A 4 -32.86 -46.15 -57.89
C GLU A 4 -32.08 -44.84 -57.95
N GLU A 5 -30.77 -45.02 -58.14
CA GLU A 5 -29.67 -44.08 -58.01
C GLU A 5 -29.50 -43.18 -59.24
N ALA A 6 -28.94 -41.99 -59.03
CA ALA A 6 -28.18 -41.29 -60.05
C ALA A 6 -26.94 -40.64 -59.42
N ALA A 7 -25.82 -41.31 -59.61
CA ALA A 7 -24.49 -40.89 -59.23
C ALA A 7 -24.06 -39.63 -60.00
N ALA A 8 -23.56 -38.63 -59.28
CA ALA A 8 -22.71 -37.58 -59.84
C ALA A 8 -21.45 -37.47 -58.96
N VAL A 9 -20.38 -38.07 -59.48
CA VAL A 9 -19.01 -37.93 -59.04
C VAL A 9 -18.60 -36.48 -59.21
N MET A 10 -18.22 -35.81 -58.12
CA MET A 10 -17.37 -34.62 -58.18
C MET A 10 -16.15 -34.85 -57.31
N ASP A 11 -15.03 -35.06 -57.99
CA ASP A 11 -13.68 -34.97 -57.45
C ASP A 11 -13.50 -33.62 -56.74
N ASN A 12 -13.25 -33.68 -55.43
CA ASN A 12 -12.66 -32.55 -54.72
C ASN A 12 -11.40 -33.03 -54.02
N ALA A 13 -10.27 -32.75 -54.67
CA ALA A 13 -8.94 -32.96 -54.15
C ALA A 13 -8.78 -32.25 -52.79
N VAL A 14 -8.60 -33.04 -51.73
CA VAL A 14 -8.23 -32.54 -50.41
C VAL A 14 -6.77 -32.09 -50.49
N ALA A 15 -6.56 -30.79 -50.69
CA ALA A 15 -5.26 -30.17 -50.47
C ALA A 15 -4.94 -30.21 -48.97
N THR A 16 -4.04 -31.11 -48.59
CA THR A 16 -3.41 -31.15 -47.27
C THR A 16 -2.54 -29.91 -47.09
N VAL A 17 -3.13 -28.83 -46.60
CA VAL A 17 -2.36 -27.68 -46.12
C VAL A 17 -1.66 -28.11 -44.83
N ALA A 18 -0.35 -28.29 -44.91
CA ALA A 18 0.51 -28.46 -43.75
C ALA A 18 0.27 -27.30 -42.78
N VAL A 19 -0.34 -27.59 -41.63
CA VAL A 19 -0.43 -26.66 -40.51
C VAL A 19 0.99 -26.56 -39.95
N ALA A 20 1.75 -25.58 -40.43
CA ALA A 20 3.01 -25.21 -39.82
C ALA A 20 2.69 -24.78 -38.38
N SER A 21 3.09 -25.62 -37.43
CA SER A 21 3.06 -25.34 -36.00
C SER A 21 3.82 -24.04 -35.77
N VAL A 22 3.08 -22.95 -35.56
CA VAL A 22 3.63 -21.68 -35.09
C VAL A 22 4.04 -21.92 -33.64
N GLN A 23 5.29 -22.35 -33.47
CA GLN A 23 5.95 -22.32 -32.17
C GLN A 23 5.98 -20.86 -31.72
N SER A 24 5.06 -20.52 -30.83
CA SER A 24 5.10 -19.30 -30.05
C SER A 24 6.44 -19.28 -29.31
N THR A 25 7.38 -18.50 -29.83
CA THR A 25 8.65 -18.19 -29.21
C THR A 25 8.36 -17.30 -28.00
N LEU A 26 7.98 -17.93 -26.90
CA LEU A 26 7.92 -17.33 -25.58
C LEU A 26 9.35 -16.89 -25.22
N MET A 27 9.63 -15.61 -25.41
CA MET A 27 10.83 -14.96 -24.88
C MET A 27 10.90 -15.18 -23.36
N PRO A 28 11.97 -15.78 -22.82
CA PRO A 28 12.15 -15.94 -21.39
C PRO A 28 12.67 -14.61 -20.83
N GLY A 29 11.81 -13.83 -20.17
CA GLY A 29 12.31 -12.63 -19.48
C GLY A 29 11.30 -11.64 -18.92
N SER A 30 10.03 -11.66 -19.34
CA SER A 30 9.03 -10.79 -18.73
C SER A 30 8.35 -11.48 -17.55
N GLY A 31 8.98 -11.42 -16.37
CA GLY A 31 8.32 -11.78 -15.12
C GLY A 31 7.01 -11.00 -14.92
N PRO A 32 6.10 -11.45 -14.05
CA PRO A 32 4.82 -10.78 -13.83
C PRO A 32 5.05 -9.32 -13.44
N SER A 33 4.64 -8.40 -14.32
CA SER A 33 4.67 -6.96 -14.05
C SER A 33 3.92 -6.70 -12.74
N LYS A 34 4.65 -6.30 -11.70
CA LYS A 34 4.07 -6.01 -10.39
C LYS A 34 3.08 -4.86 -10.59
N ARG A 35 1.78 -5.14 -10.44
CA ARG A 35 0.73 -4.11 -10.50
C ARG A 35 1.10 -2.95 -9.58
N THR A 36 1.34 -1.78 -10.15
CA THR A 36 1.67 -0.58 -9.36
C THR A 36 0.47 -0.18 -8.51
N ARG A 37 0.67 -0.09 -7.20
CA ARG A 37 -0.37 0.35 -6.26
C ARG A 37 -0.77 1.79 -6.56
N LYS A 38 -2.02 2.02 -6.94
CA LYS A 38 -2.58 3.37 -7.11
C LYS A 38 -2.87 4.01 -5.74
N SER A 39 -2.53 5.29 -5.62
CA SER A 39 -2.80 6.10 -4.44
C SER A 39 -3.79 7.22 -4.79
N TYR A 40 -4.87 7.31 -4.01
CA TYR A 40 -5.96 8.25 -4.23
C TYR A 40 -5.87 9.41 -3.23
N THR A 41 -6.15 10.60 -3.73
CA THR A 41 -6.25 11.82 -2.93
C THR A 41 -7.53 11.82 -2.08
N THR A 42 -7.57 12.66 -1.05
CA THR A 42 -8.75 12.83 -0.20
C THR A 42 -9.96 13.33 -0.98
N GLU A 43 -9.77 14.24 -1.93
CA GLU A 43 -10.83 14.77 -2.78
C GLU A 43 -11.45 13.70 -3.69
N GLU A 44 -10.64 12.83 -4.29
CA GLU A 44 -11.14 11.70 -5.09
C GLU A 44 -11.95 10.73 -4.23
N LYS A 45 -11.47 10.42 -3.02
CA LYS A 45 -12.21 9.55 -2.09
C LYS A 45 -13.53 10.18 -1.67
N LEU A 46 -13.55 11.49 -1.38
CA LEU A 46 -14.77 12.20 -1.02
C LEU A 46 -15.81 12.17 -2.13
N LYS A 47 -15.42 12.39 -3.40
CA LYS A 47 -16.35 12.29 -4.55
C LYS A 47 -17.01 10.91 -4.64
N VAL A 48 -16.26 9.86 -4.32
CA VAL A 48 -16.77 8.48 -4.34
C VAL A 48 -17.73 8.23 -3.20
N VAL A 49 -17.44 8.75 -2.01
CA VAL A 49 -18.31 8.62 -0.82
C VAL A 49 -19.58 9.44 -0.98
N THR A 50 -19.52 10.69 -1.44
CA THR A 50 -20.74 11.50 -1.70
C THR A 50 -21.63 10.82 -2.72
N PHE A 51 -21.04 10.24 -3.77
CA PHE A 51 -21.79 9.47 -4.76
C PHE A 51 -22.39 8.18 -4.19
N TYR A 52 -21.77 7.56 -3.17
CA TYR A 52 -22.32 6.40 -2.48
C TYR A 52 -23.61 6.75 -1.72
N ASP A 53 -23.60 7.88 -1.00
CA ASP A 53 -24.75 8.36 -0.24
C ASP A 53 -25.91 8.77 -1.17
N GLU A 54 -25.60 9.38 -2.31
CA GLU A 54 -26.60 9.82 -3.31
C GLU A 54 -27.29 8.65 -4.06
N ASN A 55 -26.61 7.51 -4.27
CA ASN A 55 -27.09 6.41 -5.13
C ASN A 55 -27.55 5.18 -4.35
N SER A 56 -28.15 5.39 -3.17
CA SER A 56 -28.72 4.33 -2.33
C SER A 56 -27.76 3.16 -2.09
N GLU A 57 -26.47 3.44 -1.86
CA GLU A 57 -25.48 2.45 -1.45
C GLU A 57 -25.12 1.36 -2.49
N ASN A 58 -25.39 1.58 -3.78
CA ASN A 58 -25.10 0.58 -4.81
C ASN A 58 -23.61 0.50 -5.18
N MET A 59 -22.86 -0.33 -4.44
CA MET A 59 -21.40 -0.50 -4.59
C MET A 59 -20.96 -0.90 -6.01
N TYR A 60 -21.77 -1.68 -6.75
CA TYR A 60 -21.43 -2.15 -8.10
C TYR A 60 -21.35 -0.99 -9.09
N GLN A 61 -22.35 -0.09 -9.08
CA GLN A 61 -22.39 1.07 -9.97
C GLN A 61 -21.19 2.00 -9.75
N ILE A 62 -20.79 2.19 -8.49
CA ILE A 62 -19.63 3.00 -8.12
C ILE A 62 -18.34 2.37 -8.64
N CYS A 63 -18.14 1.08 -8.40
CA CYS A 63 -16.95 0.37 -8.87
C CYS A 63 -16.82 0.45 -10.39
N LYS A 64 -17.94 0.32 -11.13
CA LYS A 64 -17.97 0.44 -12.59
C LYS A 64 -17.66 1.86 -13.05
N ARG A 65 -18.28 2.88 -12.43
CA ARG A 65 -18.12 4.29 -12.82
C ARG A 65 -16.71 4.83 -12.55
N PHE A 66 -16.15 4.51 -11.38
CA PHE A 66 -14.85 5.02 -10.95
C PHE A 66 -13.69 4.05 -11.23
N GLN A 67 -13.97 2.87 -11.78
CA GLN A 67 -12.99 1.81 -12.05
C GLN A 67 -12.18 1.44 -10.81
N LEU A 68 -12.90 1.30 -9.69
CA LEU A 68 -12.32 1.02 -8.37
C LEU A 68 -12.59 -0.42 -7.95
N ASN A 69 -11.69 -0.93 -7.11
CA ASN A 69 -11.92 -2.20 -6.43
C ASN A 69 -12.97 -2.02 -5.33
N ASN A 70 -13.91 -2.96 -5.24
CA ASN A 70 -14.96 -2.97 -4.21
C ASN A 70 -14.40 -2.78 -2.79
N ARG A 71 -13.29 -3.47 -2.47
CA ARG A 71 -12.59 -3.34 -1.18
C ARG A 71 -12.14 -1.91 -0.88
N ALA A 72 -11.71 -1.15 -1.89
CA ALA A 72 -11.28 0.22 -1.71
C ALA A 72 -12.46 1.14 -1.36
N VAL A 73 -13.57 1.00 -2.10
CA VAL A 73 -14.79 1.78 -1.86
C VAL A 73 -15.34 1.48 -0.48
N LYS A 74 -15.51 0.20 -0.13
CA LYS A 74 -15.98 -0.22 1.21
C LYS A 74 -15.12 0.37 2.33
N HIS A 75 -13.79 0.32 2.19
CA HIS A 75 -12.87 0.90 3.17
C HIS A 75 -13.00 2.43 3.30
N TRP A 76 -13.34 3.15 2.22
CA TRP A 76 -13.53 4.60 2.29
C TRP A 76 -14.86 4.98 2.92
N VAL A 77 -15.93 4.24 2.63
CA VAL A 77 -17.22 4.42 3.30
C VAL A 77 -17.09 4.19 4.81
N THR A 78 -16.40 3.13 5.25
CA THR A 78 -16.18 2.88 6.69
C THR A 78 -15.35 3.97 7.38
N ASN A 79 -14.43 4.63 6.64
CA ASN A 79 -13.53 5.66 7.17
C ASN A 79 -13.92 7.08 6.73
N GLU A 80 -15.18 7.28 6.34
CA GLU A 80 -15.66 8.53 5.78
C GLU A 80 -15.34 9.75 6.68
N LYS A 81 -15.61 9.64 7.98
CA LYS A 81 -15.36 10.72 8.95
C LYS A 81 -13.91 11.16 8.95
N ALA A 82 -12.98 10.20 9.00
CA ALA A 82 -11.54 10.47 8.95
C ALA A 82 -11.10 11.08 7.60
N ILE A 83 -11.74 10.71 6.49
CA ILE A 83 -11.47 11.31 5.18
C ILE A 83 -11.97 12.76 5.14
N LYS A 84 -13.14 13.05 5.71
CA LYS A 84 -13.71 14.41 5.81
C LYS A 84 -12.86 15.34 6.67
N GLU A 85 -12.35 14.85 7.80
CA GLU A 85 -11.49 15.62 8.73
C GLU A 85 -10.09 15.87 8.16
N SER A 86 -9.61 15.01 7.25
CA SER A 86 -8.27 15.11 6.70
C SER A 86 -8.08 16.30 5.76
N LYS A 87 -6.85 16.84 5.72
CA LYS A 87 -6.50 17.97 4.84
C LYS A 87 -6.64 17.58 3.36
N LYS A 88 -7.15 18.51 2.55
CA LYS A 88 -7.25 18.41 1.09
C LYS A 88 -5.91 18.04 0.42
N ARG A 89 -5.97 17.40 -0.75
CA ARG A 89 -4.83 16.92 -1.56
C ARG A 89 -3.89 15.89 -0.92
N ARG A 90 -4.14 15.43 0.31
CA ARG A 90 -3.37 14.36 0.95
C ARG A 90 -3.74 13.01 0.34
N LYS A 91 -2.76 12.11 0.20
CA LYS A 91 -3.00 10.74 -0.29
C LYS A 91 -3.13 9.71 0.85
N CYS A 92 -2.59 10.04 2.02
CA CYS A 92 -2.72 9.27 3.25
C CYS A 92 -3.43 10.08 4.34
N ILE A 93 -4.29 9.39 5.09
CA ILE A 93 -4.74 9.87 6.40
C ILE A 93 -3.55 9.63 7.32
N MET A 94 -2.91 10.69 7.81
CA MET A 94 -1.89 10.51 8.83
C MET A 94 -2.62 10.33 10.14
N PHE A 95 -2.54 9.12 10.70
CA PHE A 95 -2.85 8.92 12.10
C PHE A 95 -1.69 9.50 12.90
N GLU A 96 -1.99 10.26 13.95
CA GLU A 96 -0.95 10.69 14.89
C GLU A 96 -0.36 9.43 15.52
N ARG A 97 0.96 9.25 15.41
CA ARG A 97 1.64 8.20 16.17
C ARG A 97 1.39 8.50 17.65
N GLN A 98 0.87 7.51 18.38
CA GLN A 98 0.79 7.63 19.83
C GLN A 98 2.21 7.70 20.39
N ALA A 99 2.44 8.64 21.30
CA ALA A 99 3.73 8.79 21.98
C ALA A 99 3.99 7.51 22.80
N GLU A 100 5.15 6.88 22.61
CA GLU A 100 5.54 5.69 23.38
C GLU A 100 5.82 6.08 24.84
N HIS A 101 6.36 7.29 25.05
CA HIS A 101 6.68 7.82 26.36
C HIS A 101 6.18 9.27 26.50
N PRO A 102 4.86 9.50 26.72
CA PRO A 102 4.27 10.83 26.64
C PRO A 102 4.90 11.83 27.61
N GLY A 103 5.20 11.42 28.85
CA GLY A 103 5.84 12.30 29.84
C GLY A 103 7.27 12.73 29.44
N MET A 104 8.05 11.79 28.89
CA MET A 104 9.42 12.06 28.42
C MET A 104 9.40 12.95 27.16
N GLU A 105 8.60 12.58 26.17
CA GLU A 105 8.49 13.30 24.90
C GLU A 105 8.01 14.74 25.09
N GLN A 106 7.05 14.98 25.98
CA GLN A 106 6.57 16.33 26.29
C GLN A 106 7.67 17.19 26.91
N LYS A 107 8.45 16.65 27.86
CA LYS A 107 9.55 17.39 28.50
C LYS A 107 10.66 17.68 27.49
N LEU A 108 11.05 16.68 26.70
CA LEU A 108 12.06 16.81 25.65
C LEU A 108 11.65 17.86 24.60
N TYR A 109 10.37 17.88 24.20
CA TYR A 109 9.85 18.84 23.24
C TYR A 109 9.85 20.29 23.75
N LYS A 110 9.57 20.51 25.04
CA LYS A 110 9.66 21.85 25.67
C LYS A 110 11.09 22.37 25.62
N GLU A 111 12.07 21.56 26.02
CA GLU A 111 13.49 21.95 25.97
C GLU A 111 13.97 22.19 24.53
N TYR A 112 13.54 21.36 23.59
CA TYR A 112 13.82 21.57 22.17
C TYR A 112 13.29 22.93 21.68
N LYS A 113 12.06 23.31 22.04
CA LYS A 113 11.49 24.61 21.69
C LYS A 113 12.33 25.77 22.22
N GLU A 114 12.81 25.68 23.45
CA GLU A 114 13.67 26.71 24.05
C GLU A 114 15.00 26.85 23.31
N LEU A 115 15.63 25.73 22.94
CA LEU A 115 16.88 25.76 22.16
C LEU A 115 16.68 26.36 20.78
N ARG A 116 15.55 26.06 20.12
CA ARG A 116 15.19 26.66 18.84
C ARG A 116 14.89 28.15 18.98
N LYS A 117 14.25 28.59 20.06
CA LYS A 117 14.02 30.01 20.36
C LYS A 117 15.34 30.76 20.57
N LYS A 118 16.34 30.10 21.15
CA LYS A 118 17.71 30.63 21.30
C LYS A 118 18.52 30.62 20.00
N GLY A 119 17.97 30.13 18.89
CA GLY A 119 18.67 30.03 17.61
C GLY A 119 19.65 28.85 17.49
N LEU A 120 19.71 27.96 18.48
CA LEU A 120 20.62 26.82 18.46
C LEU A 120 20.08 25.71 17.55
N LYS A 121 20.99 25.09 16.79
CA LYS A 121 20.69 23.90 15.99
C LYS A 121 20.82 22.66 16.87
N VAL A 122 19.70 21.98 17.09
CA VAL A 122 19.66 20.72 17.84
C VAL A 122 20.04 19.57 16.91
N LYS A 123 21.11 18.83 17.27
CA LYS A 123 21.57 17.65 16.54
C LYS A 123 20.91 16.37 17.09
N ARG A 124 20.89 15.31 16.29
CA ARG A 124 20.31 13.99 16.67
C ARG A 124 20.88 13.46 17.99
N TRP A 125 22.19 13.53 18.18
CA TRP A 125 22.83 13.01 19.41
C TRP A 125 22.28 13.70 20.66
N TRP A 126 22.09 15.03 20.64
CA TRP A 126 21.53 15.76 21.77
C TRP A 126 20.13 15.23 22.13
N LEU A 127 19.31 15.00 21.11
CA LEU A 127 17.95 14.49 21.29
C LEU A 127 17.96 13.13 21.99
N MET A 128 18.83 12.21 21.54
CA MET A 128 18.95 10.85 22.10
C MET A 128 19.50 10.88 23.53
N HIS A 129 20.60 11.60 23.77
CA HIS A 129 21.18 11.72 25.11
C HIS A 129 20.22 12.37 26.09
N ARG A 130 19.50 13.41 25.66
CA ARG A 130 18.56 14.10 26.53
C ARG A 130 17.31 13.26 26.83
N ALA A 131 16.79 12.55 25.82
CA ALA A 131 15.70 11.59 26.01
C ALA A 131 16.08 10.51 27.03
N LYS A 132 17.28 9.93 26.89
CA LYS A 132 17.80 8.92 27.82
C LYS A 132 17.88 9.46 29.25
N ALA A 133 18.47 10.64 29.44
CA ALA A 133 18.57 11.28 30.75
C ALA A 133 17.18 11.56 31.38
N ILE A 134 16.20 12.02 30.60
CA ILE A 134 14.85 12.26 31.10
C ILE A 134 14.19 10.94 31.51
N LEU A 135 14.39 9.88 30.73
CA LEU A 135 13.79 8.58 30.99
C LEU A 135 14.38 7.92 32.25
N GLU A 136 15.70 8.02 32.45
CA GLU A 136 16.38 7.56 33.67
C GLU A 136 15.84 8.26 34.92
N ASN A 137 15.58 9.57 34.85
CA ASN A 137 14.99 10.32 35.98
C ASN A 137 13.53 9.94 36.26
N LEU A 138 12.79 9.45 35.26
CA LEU A 138 11.39 9.06 35.42
C LEU A 138 11.22 7.63 35.94
N LYS A 139 12.27 6.80 35.88
CA LYS A 139 12.25 5.42 36.34
C LYS A 139 12.98 5.29 37.68
N PRO A 140 12.28 5.15 38.83
CA PRO A 140 12.93 4.99 40.12
C PRO A 140 13.59 3.61 40.32
N ASP A 141 13.24 2.62 39.50
CA ASP A 141 13.56 1.20 39.73
C ASP A 141 15.01 0.80 39.36
N GLY A 142 15.89 1.78 39.06
CA GLY A 142 17.27 1.50 38.65
C GLY A 142 17.43 0.75 37.32
N SER A 143 16.32 0.47 36.61
CA SER A 143 16.36 -0.16 35.29
C SER A 143 16.90 0.84 34.26
N THR A 144 18.16 0.65 33.88
CA THR A 144 18.75 1.40 32.76
C THR A 144 18.07 0.99 31.45
N TYR A 145 17.92 1.94 30.53
CA TYR A 145 17.54 1.60 29.17
C TYR A 145 18.73 0.86 28.56
N ALA A 146 18.65 -0.48 28.53
CA ALA A 146 19.59 -1.27 27.76
C ALA A 146 19.56 -0.73 26.34
N ASP A 147 20.72 -0.35 25.81
CA ASP A 147 20.88 -0.02 24.41
C ASP A 147 20.75 -1.35 23.65
N THR A 148 19.53 -1.87 23.53
CA THR A 148 19.18 -2.97 22.62
C THR A 148 19.23 -2.46 21.18
N GLY A 149 20.35 -1.81 20.84
CA GLY A 149 20.83 -1.70 19.49
C GLY A 149 21.41 -3.04 19.11
N ASP A 150 20.55 -3.97 18.70
CA ASP A 150 20.94 -4.81 17.59
C ASP A 150 21.34 -3.85 16.47
N LYS A 151 22.65 -3.73 16.24
CA LYS A 151 23.25 -2.92 15.18
C LYS A 151 23.00 -3.55 13.81
N THR A 152 21.89 -4.29 13.62
CA THR A 152 21.37 -4.62 12.31
C THR A 152 20.91 -3.32 11.67
N ILE A 153 21.89 -2.70 11.02
CA ILE A 153 21.71 -1.76 9.93
C ILE A 153 20.52 -2.29 9.12
N TRP A 154 19.47 -1.48 9.01
CA TRP A 154 18.39 -1.71 8.06
C TRP A 154 18.97 -1.65 6.64
N ILE A 155 19.66 -2.72 6.25
CA ILE A 155 19.90 -3.04 4.86
C ILE A 155 18.58 -3.62 4.40
N CYS A 156 17.77 -2.79 3.72
CA CYS A 156 16.73 -3.30 2.84
C CYS A 156 17.41 -4.12 1.74
N GLY A 157 17.69 -5.39 2.02
CA GLY A 157 18.28 -6.35 1.10
C GLY A 157 17.88 -7.73 1.57
N GLY A 158 16.91 -8.33 0.85
CA GLY A 158 16.39 -9.65 1.21
C GLY A 158 17.48 -10.72 1.20
N ALA A 159 17.43 -11.59 2.20
CA ALA A 159 17.99 -12.93 2.17
C ALA A 159 16.78 -13.85 2.34
N ALA A 160 16.36 -14.56 1.30
CA ALA A 160 16.88 -15.89 0.96
C ALA A 160 16.74 -16.82 2.16
N GLY A 161 15.75 -17.71 2.08
CA GLY A 161 15.41 -18.65 3.14
C GLY A 161 16.59 -19.53 3.53
N LEU A 162 16.60 -19.92 4.80
CA LEU A 162 17.25 -21.14 5.25
C LEU A 162 16.34 -21.77 6.30
N ASP A 163 15.59 -22.79 5.86
CA ASP A 163 14.89 -23.73 6.72
C ASP A 163 15.91 -24.49 7.60
N LYS A 164 15.48 -24.86 8.80
CA LYS A 164 16.04 -25.98 9.57
C LYS A 164 14.92 -26.98 9.80
#